data_AF-A0A2Z5KAX3-F1
#
_entry.id   AF-A0A2Z5KAX3-F1
#
_cell.length_a   1.000
_cell.length_b   1.000
_cell.length_c   1.000
_cell.angle_alpha   90.00
_cell.angle_beta   90.00
_cell.angle_gamma   90.00
#
_symmetry.space_group_name_H-M   'P 1'
#
loop_
_entity.id
_entity.type
_entity.pdbx_description
1 polymer ?
#
loop_
_entity_poly.entity_id
_entity_poly.type
_entity_poly.pdbx_seq_one_letter_code
_entity_poly.pdbx_strand_id
1 'polypeptide(L)'
;MPFPPSPRARSGPRRRSLLALGPAAVAVAGCTAGGADPADPGDGPSAAERRARARAARDSEGLVERYDAVIAARPGLAGRLGPLRENVVRHAQAFGGGRKASPSGSSSVSPSASPSAAVPGNDKDALAGLAAAERELADRRSKELLGVPGELARLLASVAAAGAAHVYLLTEGDA
;
A
#
# COMPACT_ATOMS: atom_id res chain seq x y z
N MET A 1 -35.88 17.05 -40.53
CA MET A 1 -36.73 17.90 -39.66
C MET A 1 -35.84 18.70 -38.71
N PRO A 2 -35.55 19.98 -38.97
CA PRO A 2 -34.81 20.84 -38.06
C PRO A 2 -35.76 21.66 -37.17
N PHE A 3 -35.52 21.68 -35.86
CA PHE A 3 -36.22 22.59 -34.93
C PHE A 3 -35.56 23.98 -34.95
N PRO A 4 -36.34 25.09 -34.95
CA PRO A 4 -35.79 26.44 -34.86
C PRO A 4 -35.52 26.85 -33.39
N PRO A 5 -34.52 27.73 -33.14
CA PRO A 5 -34.30 28.31 -31.82
C PRO A 5 -35.29 29.46 -31.54
N SER A 6 -35.84 29.51 -30.33
CA SER A 6 -36.64 30.65 -29.86
C SER A 6 -35.75 31.72 -29.19
N PRO A 7 -35.81 33.00 -29.60
CA PRO A 7 -35.12 34.09 -28.89
C PRO A 7 -36.06 35.01 -28.09
N ARG A 8 -35.46 35.52 -26.99
CA ARG A 8 -35.63 36.83 -26.31
C ARG A 8 -36.70 37.03 -25.22
N ALA A 9 -36.18 37.09 -24.00
CA ALA A 9 -36.12 38.25 -23.08
C ALA A 9 -37.40 39.05 -22.74
N ARG A 10 -37.63 39.22 -21.43
CA ARG A 10 -38.30 40.40 -20.86
C ARG A 10 -37.50 41.06 -19.74
N SER A 11 -37.45 42.37 -19.86
CA SER A 11 -36.76 43.41 -19.09
C SER A 11 -37.42 43.67 -17.72
N GLY A 12 -36.66 43.73 -16.62
CA GLY A 12 -36.43 44.94 -15.81
C GLY A 12 -36.96 44.77 -14.36
N PRO A 13 -36.59 45.59 -13.33
CA PRO A 13 -35.96 46.91 -13.36
C PRO A 13 -34.65 47.06 -12.52
N ARG A 14 -33.86 48.10 -12.85
CA ARG A 14 -32.75 48.63 -12.03
C ARG A 14 -33.24 49.77 -11.15
N ARG A 15 -32.98 49.77 -9.84
CA ARG A 15 -32.74 51.00 -9.03
C ARG A 15 -31.84 50.70 -7.83
N ARG A 16 -30.58 51.16 -7.95
CA ARG A 16 -29.67 51.68 -6.91
C ARG A 16 -30.03 51.34 -5.45
N SER A 17 -29.21 50.48 -4.84
CA SER A 17 -28.56 50.79 -3.56
C SER A 17 -27.14 50.25 -3.61
N LEU A 18 -26.21 51.19 -3.54
CA LEU A 18 -24.78 50.96 -3.37
C LEU A 18 -24.57 50.32 -1.99
N LEU A 19 -23.98 49.13 -1.94
CA LEU A 19 -23.22 48.70 -0.78
C LEU A 19 -21.81 48.32 -1.24
N ALA A 20 -20.91 49.22 -0.86
CA ALA A 20 -19.51 49.05 -0.51
C ALA A 20 -18.73 47.87 -1.11
N LEU A 21 -17.69 48.26 -1.84
CA LEU A 21 -16.52 47.48 -2.19
C LEU A 21 -15.86 46.88 -0.93
N GLY A 22 -15.58 45.58 -0.97
CA GLY A 22 -14.55 44.93 -0.16
C GLY A 22 -13.86 43.88 -1.06
N PRO A 23 -12.52 43.82 -1.13
CA PRO A 23 -11.84 42.84 -1.98
C PRO A 23 -12.07 41.43 -1.43
N ALA A 24 -12.68 40.58 -2.26
CA ALA A 24 -12.65 39.14 -2.06
C ALA A 24 -11.21 38.65 -2.30
N ALA A 25 -10.51 38.30 -1.22
CA ALA A 25 -9.39 37.39 -1.33
C ALA A 25 -9.96 36.00 -1.63
N VAL A 26 -9.86 35.57 -2.89
CA VAL A 26 -10.04 34.16 -3.25
C VAL A 26 -8.79 33.44 -2.77
N ALA A 27 -8.82 32.95 -1.54
CA ALA A 27 -8.01 31.82 -1.16
C ALA A 27 -8.77 30.57 -1.63
N VAL A 28 -8.22 29.85 -2.61
CA VAL A 28 -8.52 28.42 -2.77
C VAL A 28 -7.83 27.73 -1.60
N ALA A 29 -8.48 27.75 -0.44
CA ALA A 29 -8.12 26.98 0.72
C ALA A 29 -9.05 25.77 0.81
N GLY A 30 -8.45 24.64 1.17
CA GLY A 30 -8.95 23.28 1.14
C GLY A 30 -10.40 23.06 1.58
N CYS A 31 -10.95 21.99 1.01
CA CYS A 31 -12.26 21.45 1.29
C CYS A 31 -12.48 21.13 2.78
N THR A 32 -13.61 21.65 3.27
CA THR A 32 -14.47 21.23 4.39
C THR A 32 -13.95 21.29 5.83
N ALA A 33 -14.73 22.02 6.63
CA ALA A 33 -14.68 22.15 8.07
C ALA A 33 -14.81 20.81 8.82
N GLY A 34 -13.87 20.57 9.72
CA GLY A 34 -14.08 19.84 10.97
C GLY A 34 -13.53 20.74 12.07
N GLY A 35 -14.37 21.15 13.02
CA GLY A 35 -13.90 21.86 14.21
C GLY A 35 -12.82 21.03 14.89
N ALA A 36 -11.73 21.68 15.28
CA ALA A 36 -10.76 21.05 16.16
C ALA A 36 -11.39 20.98 17.55
N ASP A 37 -12.14 19.92 17.82
CA ASP A 37 -12.31 19.43 19.17
C ASP A 37 -10.92 19.07 19.74
N PRO A 38 -10.66 19.29 21.04
CA PRO A 38 -9.42 18.83 21.64
C PRO A 38 -9.33 17.31 21.43
N ALA A 39 -8.35 16.89 20.62
CA ALA A 39 -8.16 15.50 20.25
C ALA A 39 -8.16 14.62 21.50
N ASP A 40 -9.09 13.67 21.54
CA ASP A 40 -9.10 12.61 22.54
C ASP A 40 -7.78 11.82 22.41
N PRO A 41 -7.01 11.63 23.50
CA PRO A 41 -5.72 10.94 23.46
C PRO A 41 -5.83 9.44 23.09
N GLY A 42 -7.00 8.93 22.73
CA GLY A 42 -7.27 7.56 22.30
C GLY A 42 -7.35 7.28 20.78
N ASP A 43 -7.28 8.28 19.90
CA ASP A 43 -7.58 8.11 18.46
C ASP A 43 -6.41 7.54 17.60
N GLY A 44 -5.29 7.18 18.23
CA GLY A 44 -4.13 6.59 17.56
C GLY A 44 -4.17 5.06 17.44
N PRO A 45 -3.47 4.45 16.46
CA PRO A 45 -3.47 2.99 16.28
C PRO A 45 -2.95 2.31 17.54
N SER A 46 -3.59 1.23 17.97
CA SER A 46 -3.23 0.53 19.20
C SER A 46 -1.79 -0.02 19.16
N ALA A 47 -1.19 -0.30 20.32
CA ALA A 47 0.14 -0.93 20.37
C ALA A 47 0.16 -2.29 19.66
N ALA A 48 -0.96 -3.03 19.70
CA ALA A 48 -1.12 -4.29 18.98
C ALA A 48 -1.13 -4.07 17.45
N GLU A 49 -1.88 -3.08 16.95
CA GLU A 49 -1.89 -2.70 15.53
C GLU A 49 -0.51 -2.27 15.04
N ARG A 50 0.20 -1.44 15.81
CA ARG A 50 1.56 -1.01 15.45
C ARG A 50 2.52 -2.21 15.35
N ARG A 51 2.40 -3.18 16.26
CA ARG A 51 3.20 -4.41 16.22
C ARG A 51 2.84 -5.29 15.03
N ALA A 52 1.55 -5.46 14.74
CA ALA A 52 1.07 -6.21 13.56
C ALA A 52 1.57 -5.57 12.27
N ARG A 53 1.44 -4.25 12.15
CA ARG A 53 1.95 -3.50 11.00
C ARG A 53 3.46 -3.63 10.84
N ALA A 54 4.21 -3.54 11.93
CA ALA A 54 5.67 -3.71 11.91
C ALA A 54 6.09 -5.14 11.52
N ARG A 55 5.36 -6.17 11.96
CA ARG A 55 5.59 -7.56 11.51
C ARG A 55 5.32 -7.71 10.02
N ALA A 56 4.16 -7.21 9.54
CA ALA A 56 3.81 -7.26 8.13
C ALA A 56 4.84 -6.54 7.24
N ALA A 57 5.42 -5.42 7.71
CA ALA A 57 6.53 -4.75 7.03
C ALA A 57 7.77 -5.65 6.92
N ARG A 58 8.26 -6.20 8.03
CA ARG A 58 9.44 -7.08 8.05
C ARG A 58 9.26 -8.35 7.22
N ASP A 59 8.08 -8.97 7.29
CA ASP A 59 7.77 -10.16 6.48
C ASP A 59 7.80 -9.83 4.98
N SER A 60 7.35 -8.63 4.60
CA SER A 60 7.40 -8.16 3.21
C SER A 60 8.85 -7.88 2.78
N GLU A 61 9.66 -7.25 3.63
CA GLU A 61 11.09 -7.01 3.39
C GLU A 61 11.87 -8.34 3.23
N GLY A 62 11.63 -9.32 4.10
CA GLY A 62 12.22 -10.65 3.97
C GLY A 62 11.80 -11.39 2.70
N LEU A 63 10.60 -11.12 2.17
CA LEU A 63 10.19 -11.64 0.86
C LEU A 63 10.91 -10.92 -0.29
N VAL A 64 11.14 -9.61 -0.21
CA VAL A 64 11.97 -8.86 -1.18
C VAL A 64 13.37 -9.46 -1.26
N GLU A 65 13.99 -9.76 -0.11
CA GLU A 65 15.32 -10.39 -0.06
C GLU A 65 15.36 -11.74 -0.78
N ARG A 66 14.29 -12.55 -0.66
CA ARG A 66 14.18 -13.82 -1.40
C ARG A 66 14.07 -13.61 -2.90
N TYR A 67 13.27 -12.64 -3.35
CA TYR A 67 13.21 -12.29 -4.77
C TYR A 67 14.57 -11.80 -5.29
N ASP A 68 15.25 -10.93 -4.54
CA ASP A 68 16.57 -10.40 -4.91
C ASP A 68 17.61 -11.52 -5.00
N ALA A 69 17.60 -12.48 -4.07
CA ALA A 69 18.48 -13.64 -4.10
C ALA A 69 18.23 -14.54 -5.34
N VAL A 70 16.96 -14.79 -5.69
CA VAL A 70 16.62 -15.58 -6.88
C VAL A 70 17.03 -14.84 -8.16
N ILE A 71 16.75 -13.54 -8.26
CA ILE A 71 17.13 -12.71 -9.42
C ILE A 71 18.67 -12.70 -9.59
N ALA A 72 19.42 -12.55 -8.49
CA ALA A 72 20.88 -12.57 -8.52
C ALA A 72 21.45 -13.93 -8.97
N ALA A 73 20.87 -15.03 -8.51
CA ALA A 73 21.28 -16.37 -8.91
C ALA A 73 20.78 -16.77 -10.31
N ARG A 74 19.68 -16.18 -10.78
CA ARG A 74 18.99 -16.51 -12.05
C ARG A 74 18.68 -15.25 -12.87
N PRO A 75 19.68 -14.60 -13.50
CA PRO A 75 19.45 -13.38 -14.28
C PRO A 75 18.44 -13.55 -15.43
N GLY A 76 18.30 -14.76 -15.98
CA GLY A 76 17.30 -15.07 -17.02
C GLY A 76 15.84 -14.90 -16.55
N LEU A 77 15.58 -15.00 -15.24
CA LEU A 77 14.25 -14.79 -14.66
C LEU A 77 13.97 -13.32 -14.30
N ALA A 78 14.97 -12.43 -14.39
CA ALA A 78 14.85 -11.05 -13.90
C ALA A 78 13.69 -10.28 -14.55
N GLY A 79 13.46 -10.47 -15.86
CA GLY A 79 12.36 -9.81 -16.57
C GLY A 79 10.97 -10.23 -16.07
N ARG A 80 10.81 -11.50 -15.67
CA ARG A 80 9.56 -12.03 -15.12
C ARG A 80 9.38 -11.65 -13.64
N LEU A 81 10.45 -11.71 -12.86
CA LEU A 81 10.40 -11.50 -11.41
C LEU A 81 10.45 -10.03 -10.99
N GLY A 82 11.01 -9.15 -11.82
CA GLY A 82 11.18 -7.72 -11.53
C GLY A 82 9.87 -7.03 -11.12
N PRO A 83 8.79 -7.10 -11.93
CA PRO A 83 7.51 -6.48 -11.57
C PRO A 83 6.90 -7.03 -10.27
N LEU A 84 7.03 -8.34 -10.03
CA LEU A 84 6.53 -8.96 -8.79
C LEU A 84 7.31 -8.47 -7.57
N ARG A 85 8.65 -8.42 -7.68
CA ARG A 85 9.55 -7.89 -6.65
C ARG A 85 9.23 -6.43 -6.32
N GLU A 86 8.96 -5.60 -7.33
CA GLU A 86 8.54 -4.20 -7.14
C GLU A 86 7.21 -4.09 -6.39
N ASN A 87 6.23 -4.94 -6.69
CA ASN A 87 4.97 -4.97 -5.94
C ASN A 87 5.21 -5.34 -4.47
N VAL A 88 6.06 -6.34 -4.19
CA VAL A 88 6.40 -6.72 -2.80
C VAL A 88 7.10 -5.57 -2.05
N VAL A 89 7.96 -4.81 -2.73
CA VAL A 89 8.55 -3.58 -2.16
C VAL A 89 7.47 -2.56 -1.81
N ARG A 90 6.49 -2.34 -2.69
CA ARG A 90 5.36 -1.45 -2.41
C ARG A 90 4.51 -1.95 -1.25
N HIS A 91 4.34 -3.26 -1.08
CA HIS A 91 3.67 -3.85 0.08
C HIS A 91 4.43 -3.53 1.38
N ALA A 92 5.75 -3.69 1.39
CA ALA A 92 6.58 -3.31 2.54
C ALA A 92 6.39 -1.82 2.90
N GLN A 93 6.46 -0.94 1.90
CA GLN A 93 6.25 0.50 2.09
C GLN A 93 4.84 0.85 2.58
N ALA A 94 3.81 0.14 2.11
CA ALA A 94 2.43 0.31 2.57
C ALA A 94 2.31 0.01 4.07
N PHE A 95 2.98 -1.04 4.57
CA PHE A 95 3.06 -1.29 6.02
C PHE A 95 4.02 -0.33 6.75
N GLY A 96 4.87 0.38 6.03
CA GLY A 96 5.79 1.37 6.59
C GLY A 96 7.23 0.90 6.72
N GLY A 97 7.57 -0.22 6.10
CA GLY A 97 8.94 -0.62 5.81
C GLY A 97 9.66 0.40 4.93
N GLY A 98 10.98 0.36 4.94
CA GLY A 98 11.83 1.33 4.23
C GLY A 98 11.82 2.77 4.76
N ARG A 99 10.95 3.13 5.72
CA ARG A 99 11.04 4.41 6.43
C ARG A 99 12.18 4.32 7.45
N LYS A 100 13.26 5.07 7.21
CA LYS A 100 14.39 5.20 8.15
C LYS A 100 13.83 5.65 9.51
N ALA A 101 13.94 4.79 10.52
CA ALA A 101 13.45 5.09 11.86
C ALA A 101 14.07 6.41 12.37
N SER A 102 13.23 7.30 12.91
CA SER A 102 13.70 8.44 13.70
C SER A 102 14.48 7.92 14.92
N PRO A 103 15.59 8.54 15.35
CA PRO A 103 16.50 7.96 16.35
C PRO A 103 15.92 8.09 17.76
N SER A 104 15.02 7.18 18.13
CA SER A 104 14.75 6.88 19.54
C SER A 104 14.14 5.49 19.65
N GLY A 105 14.95 4.55 20.11
CA GLY A 105 14.57 3.15 20.30
C GLY A 105 15.73 2.23 19.98
N SER A 106 16.68 2.13 20.92
CA SER A 106 17.72 1.11 20.87
C SER A 106 17.06 -0.27 20.88
N SER A 107 16.98 -0.89 19.70
CA SER A 107 16.59 -2.29 19.55
C SER A 107 17.84 -3.03 19.13
N SER A 108 18.47 -3.72 20.09
CA SER A 108 19.54 -4.68 19.80
C SER A 108 18.94 -5.77 18.92
N VAL A 109 19.21 -5.69 17.62
CA VAL A 109 18.93 -6.76 16.66
C VAL A 109 20.13 -7.69 16.67
N SER A 110 20.00 -8.81 17.39
CA SER A 110 20.87 -9.95 17.12
C SER A 110 20.54 -10.49 15.73
N PRO A 111 21.53 -10.68 14.84
CA PRO A 111 21.28 -11.33 13.57
C PRO A 111 20.95 -12.80 13.84
N SER A 112 19.66 -13.14 13.89
CA SER A 112 19.25 -14.51 13.60
C SER A 112 19.56 -14.73 12.14
N ALA A 113 20.70 -15.40 11.88
CA ALA A 113 21.01 -15.96 10.58
C ALA A 113 19.93 -17.00 10.27
N SER A 114 18.83 -16.54 9.67
CA SER A 114 17.90 -17.42 8.98
C SER A 114 18.73 -18.11 7.89
N PRO A 115 18.68 -19.44 7.75
CA PRO A 115 19.44 -20.13 6.72
C PRO A 115 19.06 -19.49 5.40
N SER A 116 20.04 -18.85 4.75
CA SER A 116 19.87 -18.33 3.39
C SER A 116 19.43 -19.52 2.57
N ALA A 117 18.14 -19.56 2.22
CA ALA A 117 17.56 -20.69 1.52
C ALA A 117 18.36 -20.84 0.23
N ALA A 118 19.16 -21.91 0.15
CA ALA A 118 20.02 -22.16 -0.99
C ALA A 118 19.12 -22.12 -2.23
N VAL A 119 19.42 -21.21 -3.16
CA VAL A 119 18.62 -21.07 -4.37
C VAL A 119 18.70 -22.41 -5.11
N PRO A 120 17.56 -23.06 -5.38
CA PRO A 120 17.56 -24.37 -6.04
C PRO A 120 18.34 -24.38 -7.36
N GLY A 121 18.84 -25.57 -7.71
CA GLY A 121 19.73 -25.80 -8.84
C GLY A 121 19.09 -25.58 -10.23
N ASN A 122 17.78 -25.38 -10.33
CA ASN A 122 17.09 -25.05 -11.58
C ASN A 122 16.02 -23.96 -11.39
N ASP A 123 15.61 -23.36 -12.51
CA ASP A 123 14.70 -22.22 -12.55
C ASP A 123 13.29 -22.58 -12.05
N LYS A 124 12.81 -23.78 -12.37
CA LYS A 124 11.51 -24.29 -11.95
C LYS A 124 11.40 -24.40 -10.43
N ASP A 125 12.40 -25.00 -9.79
CA ASP A 125 12.44 -25.14 -8.34
C ASP A 125 12.58 -23.78 -7.65
N ALA A 126 13.29 -22.82 -8.27
CA ALA A 126 13.39 -21.46 -7.76
C ALA A 126 12.03 -20.73 -7.81
N LEU A 127 11.29 -20.86 -8.91
CA LEU A 127 9.93 -20.31 -9.04
C LEU A 127 8.95 -20.98 -8.07
N ALA A 128 9.02 -22.30 -7.91
CA ALA A 128 8.20 -23.05 -6.95
C ALA A 128 8.51 -22.62 -5.51
N GLY A 129 9.78 -22.38 -5.18
CA GLY A 129 10.19 -21.86 -3.87
C GLY A 129 9.64 -20.47 -3.59
N LEU A 130 9.67 -19.56 -4.58
CA LEU A 130 9.04 -18.23 -4.45
C LEU A 130 7.52 -18.33 -4.32
N ALA A 131 6.87 -19.19 -5.10
CA ALA A 131 5.43 -19.41 -5.03
C ALA A 131 5.01 -19.95 -3.65
N ALA A 132 5.79 -20.88 -3.08
CA ALA A 132 5.55 -21.38 -1.72
C ALA A 132 5.70 -20.26 -0.67
N ALA A 133 6.72 -19.41 -0.80
CA ALA A 133 6.94 -18.29 0.11
C ALA A 133 5.82 -17.23 0.05
N GLU A 134 5.37 -16.88 -1.16
CA GLU A 134 4.22 -15.97 -1.37
C GLU A 134 2.93 -16.55 -0.77
N ARG A 135 2.67 -17.85 -1.00
CA ARG A 135 1.50 -18.53 -0.44
C ARG A 135 1.51 -18.56 1.08
N GLU A 136 2.63 -18.95 1.68
CA GLU A 136 2.78 -19.00 3.14
C GLU A 136 2.52 -17.63 3.77
N LEU A 137 3.05 -16.55 3.16
CA LEU A 137 2.85 -15.20 3.67
C LEU A 137 1.42 -14.69 3.45
N ALA A 138 0.80 -15.00 2.30
CA ALA A 138 -0.60 -14.69 2.05
C ALA A 138 -1.52 -15.38 3.07
N ASP A 139 -1.28 -16.65 3.38
CA ASP A 139 -2.03 -17.41 4.39
C ASP A 139 -1.84 -16.84 5.79
N ARG A 140 -0.60 -16.46 6.15
CA ARG A 140 -0.30 -15.84 7.44
C ARG A 140 -1.03 -14.50 7.60
N ARG A 141 -1.00 -13.65 6.58
CA ARG A 141 -1.73 -12.37 6.57
C ARG A 141 -3.25 -12.57 6.64
N SER A 142 -3.77 -13.61 5.98
CA SER A 142 -5.18 -13.99 6.02
C SER A 142 -5.63 -14.47 7.41
N LYS A 143 -4.72 -15.04 8.19
CA LYS A 143 -4.96 -15.37 9.60
C LYS A 143 -4.83 -14.13 10.50
N GLU A 144 -3.80 -13.31 10.31
CA GLU A 144 -3.54 -12.12 11.15
C GLU A 144 -4.63 -11.05 11.00
N LEU A 145 -5.23 -10.90 9.82
CA LEU A 145 -6.29 -9.90 9.59
C LEU A 145 -7.53 -10.10 10.47
N LEU A 146 -7.76 -11.32 10.99
CA LEU A 146 -8.87 -11.62 11.89
C LEU A 146 -8.68 -11.00 13.29
N GLY A 147 -7.43 -10.67 13.64
CA GLY A 147 -7.05 -10.13 14.95
C GLY A 147 -6.79 -8.63 14.98
N VAL A 148 -7.01 -7.91 13.88
CA VAL A 148 -6.76 -6.47 13.78
C VAL A 148 -7.99 -5.72 13.25
N PRO A 149 -8.23 -4.47 13.68
CA PRO A 149 -9.40 -3.72 13.27
C PRO A 149 -9.22 -2.96 11.94
N GLY A 150 -10.36 -2.60 11.36
CA GLY A 150 -10.50 -1.49 10.40
C GLY A 150 -9.56 -1.54 9.20
N GLU A 151 -8.85 -0.44 8.99
CA GLU A 151 -7.98 -0.23 7.83
C GLU A 151 -6.81 -1.21 7.75
N LEU A 152 -6.26 -1.66 8.89
CA LEU A 152 -5.15 -2.62 8.86
C LEU A 152 -5.60 -3.99 8.35
N ALA A 153 -6.81 -4.45 8.74
CA ALA A 153 -7.38 -5.68 8.23
C ALA A 153 -7.60 -5.61 6.71
N ARG A 154 -8.13 -4.48 6.21
CA ARG A 154 -8.34 -4.24 4.77
C ARG A 154 -7.03 -4.25 3.99
N LEU A 155 -5.99 -3.61 4.53
CA LEU A 155 -4.67 -3.62 3.91
C LEU A 155 -4.06 -5.04 3.89
N LEU A 156 -4.14 -5.79 4.98
CA LEU A 156 -3.67 -7.17 5.03
C LEU A 156 -4.42 -8.06 4.04
N ALA A 157 -5.75 -7.91 3.93
CA ALA A 157 -6.58 -8.66 2.97
C ALA A 157 -6.18 -8.37 1.52
N SER A 158 -6.02 -7.08 1.18
CA SER A 158 -5.62 -6.65 -0.17
C SER A 158 -4.23 -7.20 -0.54
N VAL A 159 -3.27 -7.11 0.37
CA VAL A 159 -1.91 -7.61 0.14
C VAL A 159 -1.86 -9.15 0.11
N ALA A 160 -2.68 -9.83 0.90
CA ALA A 160 -2.81 -11.29 0.84
C ALA A 160 -3.39 -11.75 -0.51
N ALA A 161 -4.40 -11.05 -1.03
CA ALA A 161 -4.97 -11.32 -2.35
C ALA A 161 -3.95 -11.07 -3.48
N ALA A 162 -3.16 -9.99 -3.40
CA ALA A 162 -2.07 -9.75 -4.33
C ALA A 162 -1.01 -10.86 -4.29
N GLY A 163 -0.65 -11.34 -3.10
CA GLY A 163 0.23 -12.50 -2.93
C GLY A 163 -0.33 -13.77 -3.57
N ALA A 164 -1.62 -14.05 -3.42
CA ALA A 164 -2.27 -15.17 -4.10
C ALA A 164 -2.22 -15.05 -5.64
N ALA A 165 -2.38 -13.83 -6.18
CA ALA A 165 -2.19 -13.58 -7.61
C ALA A 165 -0.72 -13.79 -8.06
N HIS A 166 0.26 -13.38 -7.23
CA HIS A 166 1.67 -13.65 -7.52
C HIS A 166 1.95 -15.16 -7.56
N VAL A 167 1.38 -15.95 -6.63
CA VAL A 167 1.51 -17.41 -6.65
C VAL A 167 1.05 -17.98 -7.98
N TYR A 168 -0.11 -17.56 -8.49
CA TYR A 168 -0.62 -17.97 -9.80
C TYR A 168 0.36 -17.63 -10.93
N LEU A 169 0.84 -16.38 -10.98
CA LEU A 169 1.80 -15.92 -11.99
C LEU A 169 3.15 -16.64 -11.93
N LEU A 170 3.58 -17.08 -10.74
CA LEU A 170 4.81 -17.87 -10.56
C LEU A 170 4.62 -19.32 -11.01
N THR A 171 3.42 -19.88 -10.90
CA THR A 171 3.12 -21.27 -11.30
C THR A 171 2.72 -21.43 -12.77
N GLU A 172 2.11 -20.42 -13.41
CA GLU A 172 1.60 -20.57 -14.77
C GLU A 172 2.64 -20.45 -15.88
N GLY A 173 3.76 -19.76 -15.66
CA GLY A 173 4.82 -19.66 -16.68
C GLY A 173 5.64 -20.95 -16.89
N ASP A 174 5.22 -22.06 -16.27
CA ASP A 174 5.78 -23.42 -16.44
C ASP A 174 4.83 -24.35 -17.24
N ALA A 175 3.67 -23.85 -17.69
CA ALA A 175 2.65 -24.60 -18.43
C ALA A 175 2.84 -24.51 -19.96
#